data_AF-A0A924XBY7-F1
#
_entry.id   AF-A0A924XBY7-F1
#
_cell.length_a   1.000
_cell.length_b   1.000
_cell.length_c   1.000
_cell.angle_alpha   90.00
_cell.angle_beta   90.00
_cell.angle_gamma   90.00
#
_symmetry.space_group_name_H-M   'P 1'
#
loop_
_entity.id
_entity.type
_entity.pdbx_description
1 polymer ?
#
loop_
_entity_poly.entity_id
_entity_poly.type
_entity_poly.pdbx_seq_one_letter_code
_entity_poly.pdbx_strand_id
1 'polypeptide(L)' 'MEELVNRVSEKTGLPQEQAQSAANAVIEFLKERLPAPVGAALSSFTGGSEGGDATGGLMGQAQNLTGGFGGFGGGN' A
#
# COMPACT_ATOMS: atom_id res chain seq x y z
N MET A 1 -6.82 6.95 -1.87
CA MET A 1 -7.85 6.40 -2.79
C MET A 1 -8.54 7.50 -3.61
N GLU A 2 -8.99 8.59 -2.98
CA GLU A 2 -9.67 9.70 -3.67
C GLU A 2 -8.89 10.28 -4.87
N GLU A 3 -7.57 10.47 -4.74
CA GLU A 3 -6.74 10.97 -5.83
C GLU A 3 -6.76 10.03 -7.06
N LEU A 4 -6.66 8.72 -6.85
CA LEU A 4 -6.71 7.72 -7.93
C LEU A 4 -8.08 7.75 -8.62
N VAL A 5 -9.16 7.83 -7.85
CA VAL A 5 -10.52 7.90 -8.40
C VAL A 5 -10.72 9.18 -9.21
N ASN A 6 -10.26 10.33 -8.70
CA ASN A 6 -10.34 11.60 -9.43
C ASN A 6 -9.52 11.55 -10.72
N ARG A 7 -8.30 11.02 -10.69
CA ARG A 7 -7.47 10.86 -11.90
C ARG A 7 -8.12 9.93 -12.93
N VAL A 8 -8.70 8.82 -12.49
CA VAL A 8 -9.41 7.89 -13.39
C VAL A 8 -10.63 8.57 -13.98
N SER A 9 -11.46 9.21 -13.16
CA SER A 9 -12.65 9.96 -13.60
C SER A 9 -12.29 11.06 -14.60
N GLU A 10 -11.29 11.91 -14.31
CA GLU A 10 -10.81 12.97 -15.20
C GLU A 10 -10.33 12.44 -16.55
N LYS A 11 -9.66 11.29 -16.58
CA LYS A 11 -9.04 10.73 -17.79
C LYS A 11 -10.00 9.89 -18.64
N THR A 12 -11.02 9.32 -18.01
CA THR A 12 -11.94 8.37 -18.67
C THR A 12 -13.34 8.95 -18.86
N GLY A 13 -13.68 10.04 -18.17
CA GLY A 13 -15.04 10.59 -18.12
C GLY A 13 -16.00 9.75 -17.27
N LEU A 14 -15.52 8.75 -16.54
CA LEU A 14 -16.36 7.90 -15.70
C LEU A 14 -16.89 8.68 -14.48
N PRO A 15 -18.15 8.44 -14.06
CA PRO A 15 -18.67 8.96 -12.80
C PRO A 15 -17.88 8.38 -11.62
N GLN A 16 -17.78 9.15 -10.53
CA GLN A 16 -16.88 8.87 -9.41
C GLN A 16 -17.05 7.45 -8.82
N GLU A 17 -18.29 6.97 -8.70
CA GLU A 17 -18.60 5.60 -8.24
C GLU A 17 -18.07 4.50 -9.17
N GLN A 18 -18.19 4.70 -10.49
CA GLN A 18 -17.64 3.76 -11.48
C GLN A 18 -16.11 3.84 -11.54
N ALA A 19 -15.54 5.04 -11.42
CA ALA A 19 -14.10 5.23 -11.35
C ALA A 19 -13.49 4.55 -10.13
N GLN A 20 -14.19 4.59 -8.98
CA GLN A 20 -13.79 3.88 -7.77
C GLN A 20 -13.84 2.35 -7.95
N SER A 21 -14.94 1.84 -8.52
CA SER A 21 -15.07 0.41 -8.82
C SER A 21 -13.99 -0.08 -9.79
N ALA A 22 -13.68 0.71 -10.82
CA ALA A 22 -12.62 0.42 -11.78
C ALA A 22 -11.23 0.42 -11.13
N ALA A 23 -10.93 1.42 -10.29
CA ALA A 23 -9.67 1.49 -9.56
C ALA A 23 -9.48 0.28 -8.64
N ASN A 24 -10.52 -0.13 -7.92
CA ASN A 24 -10.49 -1.31 -7.06
C ASN A 24 -10.22 -2.60 -7.83
N ALA A 25 -10.91 -2.82 -8.96
CA ALA A 25 -10.70 -4.00 -9.80
C ALA A 25 -9.25 -4.10 -10.31
N VAL A 26 -8.64 -2.97 -10.68
CA VAL A 26 -7.23 -2.93 -11.09
C VAL A 26 -6.29 -3.23 -9.92
N ILE A 27 -6.57 -2.67 -8.73
CA ILE A 27 -5.77 -2.93 -7.53
C ILE A 27 -5.84 -4.41 -7.15
N GLU A 28 -7.01 -5.03 -7.20
CA GLU A 28 -7.19 -6.46 -6.94
C GLU A 28 -6.44 -7.32 -7.96
N PHE A 29 -6.58 -7.03 -9.25
CA PHE A 29 -5.82 -7.71 -10.29
C PHE A 29 -4.30 -7.59 -10.08
N LEU A 30 -3.82 -6.41 -9.70
CA LEU A 30 -2.40 -6.21 -9.41
C LEU A 30 -1.97 -6.97 -8.16
N LYS A 31 -2.78 -7.06 -7.11
CA LYS A 31 -2.50 -7.86 -5.91
C LYS A 31 -2.38 -9.36 -6.22
N GLU A 32 -3.18 -9.88 -7.16
CA GLU A 32 -3.10 -11.27 -7.60
C GLU A 32 -1.85 -11.56 -8.43
N ARG A 33 -1.36 -10.56 -9.18
CA ARG A 33 -0.21 -10.70 -10.08
C ARG A 33 1.13 -10.33 -9.44
N LEU A 34 1.12 -9.51 -8.41
CA LEU A 34 2.32 -9.05 -7.72
C LEU A 34 2.64 -9.99 -6.55
N PRO A 35 3.87 -10.53 -6.46
CA PRO A 35 4.25 -11.38 -5.33
C PRO A 35 4.11 -10.61 -4.00
N ALA A 36 3.81 -11.35 -2.94
CA ALA A 36 3.49 -10.86 -1.59
C ALA A 36 4.23 -9.60 -1.10
N PRO A 37 5.56 -9.42 -1.30
CA PRO A 37 6.23 -8.18 -0.88
C PRO A 37 5.72 -6.91 -1.54
N VAL A 38 5.29 -6.95 -2.80
CA VAL A 38 4.82 -5.75 -3.53
C VAL A 38 3.33 -5.51 -3.31
N GLY A 39 2.53 -6.59 -3.19
CA GLY A 39 1.11 -6.49 -2.83
C GLY A 39 0.89 -5.88 -1.44
N ALA A 40 1.81 -6.14 -0.49
CA ALA A 40 1.81 -5.51 0.82
C ALA A 40 2.06 -3.99 0.73
N ALA A 41 3.03 -3.55 -0.06
CA ALA A 41 3.32 -2.13 -0.28
C ALA A 41 2.16 -1.39 -0.97
N LEU A 42 1.52 -2.02 -1.97
CA LEU A 42 0.35 -1.47 -2.64
C LEU A 42 -0.85 -1.38 -1.69
N SER A 43 -1.02 -2.37 -0.81
CA SER A 43 -2.05 -2.34 0.24
C SER A 43 -1.80 -1.22 1.25
N SER A 44 -0.54 -0.94 1.62
CA SER A 44 -0.18 0.22 2.45
C SER A 44 -0.48 1.55 1.75
N PHE A 45 -0.30 1.63 0.43
CA PHE A 45 -0.57 2.85 -0.34
C PHE A 45 -2.07 3.09 -0.56
N THR A 46 -2.84 2.01 -0.77
CA THR A 46 -4.29 2.07 -1.01
C THR A 46 -5.12 2.15 0.27
N GLY A 47 -4.63 1.54 1.37
CA GLY A 47 -5.19 1.65 2.71
C GLY A 47 -4.69 2.84 3.53
N GLY A 48 -3.76 3.64 3.00
CA GLY A 48 -3.14 4.78 3.68
C GLY A 48 -3.99 6.05 3.77
N SER A 49 -5.31 5.96 3.64
CA SER A 49 -6.20 7.13 3.76
C SER A 49 -7.51 6.78 4.46
N GLU A 50 -7.48 5.97 5.51
CA GLU A 50 -8.56 5.90 6.52
C GLU A 50 -7.98 5.35 7.83
N GLY A 51 -7.60 6.25 8.74
CA GLY A 51 -7.24 5.91 10.13
C GLY A 51 -5.84 5.33 10.31
N GLY A 52 -5.01 5.99 11.12
CA GLY A 52 -3.58 5.70 11.23
C GLY A 52 -3.26 4.32 11.81
N ASP A 53 -2.41 3.56 11.11
CA ASP A 53 -1.65 2.40 11.62
C ASP A 53 -0.66 1.84 10.57
N ALA A 54 -0.76 2.24 9.29
CA ALA A 54 0.17 1.80 8.24
C ALA A 54 1.62 2.29 8.46
N THR A 55 1.80 3.49 9.01
CA THR A 55 3.13 4.01 9.38
C THR A 55 3.71 3.26 10.57
N GLY A 56 2.88 2.80 11.52
CA GLY A 56 3.30 2.01 12.68
C GLY A 56 3.76 0.61 12.30
N GLY A 57 3.08 -0.05 11.36
CA GLY A 57 3.49 -1.36 10.83
C GLY A 57 4.80 -1.31 10.04
N LEU A 58 4.96 -0.32 9.16
CA LEU A 58 6.20 -0.15 8.39
C LEU A 58 7.37 0.28 9.26
N MET A 59 7.15 1.21 10.21
CA MET A 59 8.16 1.63 11.18
C MET A 59 8.54 0.47 12.10
N GLY A 60 7.57 -0.32 12.58
CA GLY A 60 7.82 -1.50 13.41
C GLY A 60 8.60 -2.60 12.67
N GLN A 61 8.31 -2.83 11.39
CA GLN A 61 9.05 -3.77 10.56
C GLN A 61 10.46 -3.26 10.23
N ALA A 62 10.61 -1.97 9.92
CA ALA A 62 11.90 -1.32 9.71
C ALA A 62 12.75 -1.32 11.00
N GLN A 63 12.14 -1.12 12.16
CA GLN A 63 12.79 -1.15 13.46
C GLN A 63 13.14 -2.58 13.90
N ASN A 64 12.34 -3.59 13.52
CA ASN A 64 12.70 -5.01 13.72
C ASN A 64 13.84 -5.46 12.80
N LEU A 65 13.89 -4.99 11.55
CA LEU A 65 15.02 -5.19 10.64
C LEU A 65 16.28 -4.45 11.12
N THR A 66 16.15 -3.21 11.56
CA THR A 66 17.28 -2.39 12.04
C THR A 66 17.77 -2.86 13.41
N GLY A 67 16.87 -3.25 14.31
CA GLY A 67 17.19 -3.81 15.62
C GLY A 67 17.72 -5.24 15.55
N GLY A 68 17.18 -6.07 14.64
CA GLY A 68 17.67 -7.43 14.39
C GLY A 68 19.01 -7.48 13.65
N PHE A 69 19.29 -6.50 12.79
CA PHE A 69 20.57 -6.40 12.06
C PHE A 69 21.65 -5.67 12.89
N GLY A 70 21.27 -4.71 13.74
CA GLY A 70 22.19 -4.05 14.68
C GLY A 70 22.56 -4.90 15.91
N GLY A 71 21.78 -5.95 16.22
CA GLY A 71 21.99 -6.84 17.38
C GLY A 71 22.85 -8.07 17.10
N PHE A 72 23.24 -8.36 15.86
CA PHE A 72 23.98 -9.59 15.51
C PHE A 72 25.51 -9.41 15.42
N GLY A 73 26.05 -8.25 15.78
CA GLY A 73 27.48 -7.93 15.60
C GLY A 73 28.24 -7.47 16.84
N GLY A 74 27.67 -7.54 18.05
CA GLY A 74 28.19 -6.85 19.24
C GLY A 74 28.39 -7.72 20.48
N GLY A 75 28.85 -8.97 20.33
CA GLY A 75 29.10 -9.87 21.47
C GLY A 75 30.27 -10.81 21.25
N ASN A 76 31.49 -10.32 21.51
CA ASN A 76 32.58 -11.06 22.13
C ASN A 76 33.60 -10.08 22.74
#